data_AF-A0A7C5W7R8-F1
#
_entry.id   AF-A0A7C5W7R8-F1
#
_cell.length_a   1.000
_cell.length_b   1.000
_cell.length_c   1.000
_cell.angle_alpha   90.00
_cell.angle_beta   90.00
_cell.angle_gamma   90.00
#
_symmetry.space_group_name_H-M   'P 1'
#
loop_
_entity.id
_entity.type
_entity.pdbx_description
1 polymer ?
#
loop_
_entity_poly.entity_id
_entity_poly.type
_entity_poly.pdbx_seq_one_letter_code
_entity_poly.pdbx_strand_id
1 'polypeptide(L)' 'KHRLVVELREIDGMEHRDIAETLGIPEGTVWSRLSIGRRKLREVLRARLSEDTLPGAV' A
#
# COMPACT_ATOMS: atom_id res chain seq x y z
N LYS A 1 0.91 -11.55 -2.59
CA LYS A 1 1.35 -10.85 -3.83
C LYS A 1 0.85 -9.39 -3.96
N HIS A 2 0.24 -8.77 -2.93
CA HIS A 2 -0.15 -7.34 -2.94
C HIS A 2 0.85 -6.43 -2.21
N ARG A 3 1.51 -6.96 -1.17
CA ARG A 3 2.45 -6.23 -0.32
C ARG A 3 3.63 -5.67 -1.12
N LEU A 4 4.23 -6.49 -1.98
CA LEU A 4 5.37 -6.11 -2.81
C LEU A 4 5.08 -4.89 -3.72
N VAL A 5 3.86 -4.82 -4.28
CA VAL A 5 3.45 -3.68 -5.12
C VAL A 5 3.34 -2.38 -4.29
N VAL A 6 2.82 -2.50 -3.06
CA VAL A 6 2.71 -1.36 -2.14
C VAL A 6 4.09 -0.92 -1.65
N GLU A 7 4.99 -1.86 -1.36
CA GLU A 7 6.37 -1.59 -0.96
C GLU A 7 7.15 -0.88 -2.07
N LEU A 8 7.17 -1.43 -3.28
CA LEU A 8 7.86 -0.80 -4.43
C LEU A 8 7.31 0.61 -4.73
N ARG A 9 6.01 0.86 -4.50
CA ARG A 9 5.40 2.17 -4.74
C ARG A 9 5.61 3.17 -3.61
N GLU A 10 5.31 2.77 -2.37
CA GLU A 10 5.23 3.68 -1.22
C GLU A 10 6.58 3.78 -0.47
N ILE A 11 7.45 2.76 -0.57
CA ILE A 11 8.78 2.75 0.05
C ILE A 11 9.85 3.10 -1.00
N ASP A 12 9.87 2.39 -2.13
CA ASP A 12 10.90 2.61 -3.16
C ASP A 12 10.55 3.73 -4.16
N GLY A 13 9.31 4.25 -4.12
CA GLY A 13 8.89 5.37 -4.96
C GLY A 13 8.76 5.05 -6.46
N MET A 14 8.70 3.78 -6.84
CA MET A 14 8.67 3.37 -8.25
C MET A 14 7.36 3.76 -8.96
N GLU A 15 7.48 4.03 -10.26
CA GLU A 15 6.33 4.28 -11.14
C GLU A 15 5.53 2.99 -11.39
N HIS A 16 4.22 3.13 -11.62
CA HIS A 16 3.33 1.98 -11.83
C HIS A 16 3.76 1.10 -13.00
N ARG A 17 4.28 1.72 -14.05
CA ARG A 17 4.82 1.06 -15.23
C ARG A 17 6.07 0.25 -14.90
N ASP A 18 7.02 0.82 -14.17
CA ASP A 18 8.27 0.12 -13.80
C ASP A 18 7.97 -1.08 -12.89
N ILE A 19 6.99 -0.94 -12.00
CA ILE A 19 6.50 -2.05 -11.17
C ILE A 19 5.85 -3.15 -12.03
N ALA A 20 5.09 -2.77 -13.05
CA ALA A 20 4.46 -3.71 -13.98
C ALA A 20 5.52 -4.51 -14.76
N GLU A 21 6.53 -3.82 -15.30
CA GLU A 21 7.66 -4.42 -16.01
C GLU A 21 8.50 -5.31 -15.09
N THR A 22 8.85 -4.84 -13.89
CA THR A 22 9.64 -5.59 -12.89
C THR A 22 8.94 -6.87 -12.44
N LEU A 23 7.62 -6.83 -12.26
CA LEU A 23 6.84 -7.96 -11.77
C LEU A 23 6.27 -8.84 -12.90
N GLY A 24 6.43 -8.43 -14.16
CA GLY A 24 5.85 -9.12 -15.32
C GLY A 24 4.33 -9.22 -15.26
N ILE A 25 3.64 -8.21 -14.71
CA ILE A 25 2.18 -8.17 -14.59
C ILE A 25 1.60 -6.98 -15.34
N PRO A 26 0.36 -7.04 -15.83
CA PRO A 26 -0.28 -5.88 -16.46
C PRO A 26 -0.36 -4.68 -15.52
N GLU A 27 -0.21 -3.47 -16.04
CA GLU A 27 -0.29 -2.25 -15.23
C GLU A 27 -1.65 -2.11 -14.52
N GLY A 28 -2.75 -2.49 -15.16
CA GLY A 28 -4.08 -2.55 -14.49
C GLY A 28 -4.11 -3.49 -13.28
N THR A 29 -3.25 -4.52 -13.27
CA THR A 29 -3.06 -5.39 -12.09
C THR A 29 -2.29 -4.67 -10.99
N VAL A 30 -1.30 -3.84 -11.32
CA VAL A 30 -0.60 -2.98 -10.34
C VAL A 30 -1.60 -2.07 -9.65
N TRP A 31 -2.44 -1.38 -10.41
CA TRP A 31 -3.50 -0.49 -9.89
C TRP A 31 -4.47 -1.19 -8.95
N SER A 32 -5.03 -2.33 -9.36
CA SER A 32 -5.97 -3.09 -8.53
C SER A 32 -5.29 -3.63 -7.25
N ARG A 33 -4.04 -4.10 -7.35
CA ARG A 33 -3.27 -4.57 -6.19
C ARG A 33 -2.92 -3.43 -5.23
N LEU A 34 -2.58 -2.24 -5.71
CA LEU A 34 -2.36 -1.05 -4.90
C LEU A 34 -3.63 -0.63 -4.17
N SER A 35 -4.76 -0.59 -4.86
CA SER A 35 -6.04 -0.21 -4.24
C SER A 35 -6.40 -1.13 -3.08
N ILE A 36 -6.28 -2.45 -3.29
CA ILE A 36 -6.52 -3.46 -2.25
C ILE A 36 -5.49 -3.34 -1.13
N GLY A 37 -4.21 -3.18 -1.47
CA GLY A 37 -3.12 -3.04 -0.52
C GLY A 37 -3.28 -1.82 0.38
N ARG A 38 -3.59 -0.66 -0.19
CA ARG A 38 -3.89 0.58 0.54
C ARG A 38 -5.15 0.46 1.39
N ARG A 39 -6.19 -0.25 0.92
CA ARG A 39 -7.39 -0.49 1.73
C ARG A 39 -7.06 -1.29 2.99
N LYS A 40 -6.33 -2.40 2.84
CA LYS A 40 -5.87 -3.21 3.98
C LYS A 40 -4.95 -2.43 4.91
N LEU A 41 -4.05 -1.62 4.36
CA LEU A 41 -3.17 -0.77 5.15
C LEU A 41 -3.98 0.24 5.98
N ARG A 42 -4.97 0.91 5.37
CA ARG A 42 -5.88 1.81 6.08
C ARG A 42 -6.70 1.11 7.15
N GLU A 43 -7.19 -0.11 6.90
CA GLU A 43 -7.92 -0.90 7.91
C GLU A 43 -7.04 -1.20 9.13
N VAL A 44 -5.79 -1.63 8.90
CA VAL A 44 -4.82 -1.93 9.98
C VAL A 44 -4.40 -0.65 10.71
N LEU A 45 -4.12 0.43 9.99
CA LEU A 45 -3.76 1.71 10.59
C LEU A 45 -4.92 2.28 11.40
N ARG A 46 -6.17 2.17 10.91
CA ARG A 46 -7.36 2.59 11.64
C ARG A 46 -7.57 1.76 12.90
N ALA A 47 -7.40 0.44 12.84
CA ALA A 47 -7.47 -0.42 14.01
C ALA A 47 -6.42 0.01 15.06
N ARG A 48 -5.17 0.22 14.63
CA ARG A 48 -4.10 0.72 15.51
C ARG A 48 -4.38 2.10 16.08
N LEU A 49 -4.81 3.06 15.27
CA LEU A 49 -5.16 4.41 15.72
C LEU A 49 -6.40 4.44 16.62
N SER A 50 -7.25 3.41 16.56
CA SER A 50 -8.40 3.30 17.46
C SER A 50 -7.99 2.72 18.83
N GLU A 51 -6.99 1.84 18.85
CA GLU A 51 -6.34 1.35 20.08
C GLU A 51 -5.45 2.44 20.71
N ASP A 52 -4.73 3.20 19.87
CA ASP A 52 -4.02 4.42 20.21
C ASP A 52 -4.98 5.63 20.19
N THR A 53 -6.04 5.59 21.02
CA THR A 53 -6.67 6.86 21.43
C THR A 53 -5.57 7.65 22.15
N LEU A 54 -4.98 8.59 21.39
CA LEU A 54 -3.74 9.30 21.67
C LEU A 54 -3.61 9.75 23.14
N PRO A 55 -2.63 9.25 23.91
CA PRO A 55 -2.03 10.05 24.97
C PRO A 55 -1.09 11.05 24.30
N GLY A 56 -1.61 12.16 23.76
CA GLY A 56 -0.73 13.15 23.14
C GLY A 56 -1.34 14.21 22.23
N ALA A 57 -2.66 14.36 22.18
CA ALA A 57 -3.25 15.62 21.72
C ALA A 57 -3.33 16.58 22.92
N VAL A 58 -2.20 17.19 23.28
CA VAL A 58 -2.10 18.37 24.16
C VAL A 58 -1.53 19.54 23.37
#